data_AF-A0A0F7VR36-F1
#
_entry.id   AF-A0A0F7VR36-F1
#
_cell.length_a   1.000
_cell.length_b   1.000
_cell.length_c   1.000
_cell.angle_alpha   90.00
_cell.angle_beta   90.00
_cell.angle_gamma   90.00
#
_symmetry.space_group_name_H-M   'P 1'
#
loop_
_entity.id
_entity.type
_entity.pdbx_description
1 polymer ?
#
loop_
_entity_poly.entity_id
_entity_poly.type
_entity_poly.pdbx_seq_one_letter_code
_entity_poly.pdbx_strand_id
1 'polypeptide(L)'
;MQDAWNLGWKLGAVLRDGAPAALLDTYEEERRPVAADVLGLSTGVHRGEVRRGEATRQLGVGYRTSSLSRETRPDPGPVRAGDRAPDGTVGGVRLFDAFRGPHWTLLALGVPAVPAPGAPVRVVHGPAHEAYGTGLFLIRPDGYVGWAGGSVADGLAEYLALVGLA
;
A
#
# COMPACT_ATOMS: atom_id res chain seq x y z
N MET A 1 1.59 -13.55 -10.88
CA MET A 1 0.57 -12.48 -10.97
C MET A 1 0.93 -11.26 -10.11
N GLN A 2 1.35 -11.41 -8.85
CA GLN A 2 1.65 -10.27 -7.97
C GLN A 2 2.80 -9.35 -8.47
N ASP A 3 3.85 -9.90 -9.10
CA ASP A 3 4.95 -9.08 -9.65
C ASP A 3 4.47 -8.13 -10.74
N ALA A 4 3.63 -8.64 -11.66
CA ALA A 4 3.09 -7.85 -12.76
C ALA A 4 2.18 -6.73 -12.26
N TRP A 5 1.41 -6.97 -11.19
CA TRP A 5 0.57 -5.94 -10.58
C TRP A 5 1.43 -4.85 -9.92
N ASN A 6 2.47 -5.24 -9.16
CA ASN A 6 3.40 -4.30 -8.51
C ASN A 6 4.22 -3.48 -9.51
N LEU A 7 4.77 -4.11 -10.55
CA LEU A 7 5.57 -3.42 -11.56
C LEU A 7 4.70 -2.58 -12.50
N GLY A 8 3.53 -3.09 -12.88
CA GLY A 8 2.66 -2.46 -13.89
C GLY A 8 2.22 -1.05 -13.51
N TRP A 9 1.83 -0.82 -12.25
CA TRP A 9 1.43 0.52 -11.80
C TRP A 9 2.62 1.47 -11.71
N LYS A 10 3.80 1.00 -11.27
CA LYS A 10 5.03 1.82 -11.19
C LYS A 10 5.46 2.29 -12.58
N LEU A 11 5.41 1.39 -13.57
CA LEU A 11 5.66 1.74 -14.97
C LEU A 11 4.64 2.77 -15.48
N GLY A 12 3.35 2.59 -15.17
CA GLY A 12 2.32 3.56 -15.50
C GLY A 12 2.61 4.95 -14.95
N ALA A 13 2.95 5.02 -13.65
CA ALA A 13 3.26 6.27 -12.95
C ALA A 13 4.47 7.00 -13.56
N VAL A 14 5.54 6.28 -13.88
CA VAL A 14 6.74 6.88 -14.50
C VAL A 14 6.48 7.33 -15.93
N LEU A 15 5.77 6.53 -16.72
CA LEU A 15 5.57 6.81 -18.16
C LEU A 15 4.47 7.84 -18.43
N ARG A 16 3.48 7.98 -17.55
CA ARG A 16 2.28 8.80 -17.80
C ARG A 16 2.04 9.90 -16.78
N ASP A 17 2.39 9.65 -15.52
CA ASP A 17 1.97 10.50 -14.40
C ASP A 17 3.13 11.34 -13.84
N GLY A 18 4.33 11.27 -14.43
CA GLY A 18 5.46 12.11 -14.07
C GLY A 18 6.24 11.66 -12.82
N ALA A 19 6.01 10.42 -12.36
CA ALA A 19 6.78 9.88 -11.25
C ALA A 19 8.28 9.75 -11.58
N PRO A 20 9.19 9.98 -10.63
CA PRO A 20 10.62 9.79 -10.84
C PRO A 20 10.96 8.35 -11.22
N ALA A 21 11.94 8.15 -12.11
CA ALA A 21 12.40 6.81 -12.51
C ALA A 21 12.85 5.94 -11.31
N ALA A 22 13.35 6.57 -10.24
CA ALA A 22 13.72 5.91 -8.98
C ALA A 22 12.57 5.14 -8.32
N LEU A 23 11.30 5.45 -8.66
CA LEU A 23 10.15 4.65 -8.22
C LEU A 23 10.27 3.18 -8.68
N LEU A 24 10.90 2.91 -9.83
CA LEU A 24 11.09 1.56 -10.35
C LEU A 24 12.09 0.75 -9.52
N ASP A 25 13.06 1.40 -8.85
CA ASP A 25 14.02 0.71 -7.99
C ASP A 25 13.32 0.01 -6.81
N THR A 26 12.19 0.56 -6.37
CA THR A 26 11.35 -0.03 -5.31
C THR A 26 10.73 -1.36 -5.73
N TYR A 27 10.64 -1.68 -7.03
CA TYR A 27 10.19 -3.02 -7.47
C TYR A 27 11.15 -4.09 -7.01
N GLU A 28 12.46 -3.90 -7.21
CA GLU A 28 13.45 -4.87 -6.75
C GLU A 28 13.49 -4.92 -5.22
N GLU A 29 13.49 -3.75 -4.57
CA GLU A 29 13.47 -3.65 -3.10
C GLU A 29 12.34 -4.48 -2.47
N GLU A 30 11.13 -4.39 -3.02
CA GLU A 30 9.96 -5.09 -2.50
C GLU A 30 9.90 -6.56 -2.91
N ARG A 31 10.31 -6.91 -4.14
CA ARG A 31 10.06 -8.26 -4.70
C ARG A 31 11.23 -9.21 -4.52
N ARG A 32 12.46 -8.72 -4.37
CA ARG A 32 13.64 -9.56 -4.16
C ARG A 32 13.59 -10.34 -2.83
N PRO A 33 13.24 -9.76 -1.67
CA PRO A 33 13.08 -10.51 -0.43
C PRO A 33 11.99 -11.58 -0.55
N VAL A 34 10.86 -11.23 -1.17
CA VAL A 34 9.73 -12.15 -1.38
C VAL A 34 10.14 -13.34 -2.25
N ALA A 35 10.91 -13.10 -3.32
CA ALA A 35 11.43 -14.17 -4.17
C ALA A 35 12.38 -15.09 -3.40
N ALA A 36 13.26 -14.53 -2.55
CA ALA A 36 14.15 -15.31 -1.71
C ALA A 36 13.38 -16.19 -0.70
N ASP A 37 12.36 -15.64 -0.04
CA ASP A 37 11.51 -16.38 0.91
C ASP A 37 10.78 -17.54 0.24
N VAL A 38 10.24 -17.33 -0.97
CA VAL A 38 9.57 -18.38 -1.75
C VAL A 38 10.53 -19.52 -2.11
N LEU A 39 11.77 -19.20 -2.48
CA LEU A 39 12.81 -20.21 -2.76
C LEU A 39 13.19 -20.98 -1.50
N GLY A 40 13.31 -20.29 -0.36
CA GLY A 40 13.53 -20.90 0.95
C GLY A 40 12.40 -21.87 1.33
N LEU A 41 11.14 -21.45 1.16
CA LEU A 41 9.97 -22.28 1.40
C LEU A 41 9.93 -23.52 0.50
N SER A 42 10.26 -23.37 -0.79
CA SER A 42 10.35 -24.50 -1.71
C SER A 42 11.38 -25.53 -1.26
N THR A 43 12.53 -25.05 -0.76
CA THR A 43 13.59 -25.90 -0.21
C THR A 43 13.14 -26.63 1.05
N GLY A 44 12.50 -25.93 1.99
CA GLY A 44 11.99 -26.51 3.23
C GLY A 44 10.85 -27.52 3.00
N VAL A 45 9.97 -27.27 2.02
CA VAL A 45 8.94 -28.24 1.61
C VAL A 45 9.57 -29.48 0.98
N HIS A 46 10.58 -29.33 0.11
CA HIS A 46 11.28 -30.46 -0.49
C HIS A 46 12.00 -31.31 0.55
N ARG A 47 12.54 -30.68 1.61
CA ARG A 47 13.20 -31.36 2.75
C ARG A 47 12.22 -31.90 3.80
N GLY A 48 10.91 -31.67 3.65
CA GLY A 48 9.89 -32.13 4.60
C GLY A 48 9.82 -31.32 5.90
N GLU A 49 10.54 -30.20 5.99
CA GLU A 49 10.62 -29.31 7.16
C GLU A 49 9.39 -28.40 7.26
N VAL A 50 8.73 -28.12 6.12
CA VAL A 50 7.58 -27.24 6.03
C VAL A 50 6.39 -27.96 5.39
N ARG A 51 5.25 -27.98 6.09
CA ARG A 51 3.98 -28.48 5.51
C ARG A 51 3.39 -27.40 4.59
N ARG A 52 3.03 -27.78 3.36
CA ARG A 52 2.34 -26.89 2.41
C ARG A 52 1.03 -26.38 3.04
N GLY A 53 0.87 -25.06 3.13
CA GLY A 53 -0.23 -24.41 3.85
C GLY A 53 -0.21 -22.89 3.68
N GLU A 54 -0.60 -22.13 4.72
CA GLU A 54 -0.68 -20.67 4.72
C GLU A 54 0.64 -20.00 4.27
N ALA A 55 1.79 -20.58 4.63
CA ALA A 55 3.12 -20.12 4.21
C ALA A 55 3.31 -20.04 2.67
N THR A 56 2.54 -20.79 1.88
CA THR A 56 2.59 -20.75 0.41
C THR A 56 1.63 -19.74 -0.21
N ARG A 57 0.64 -19.29 0.56
CA ARG A 57 -0.27 -18.22 0.17
C ARG A 57 0.44 -16.94 0.56
N GLN A 58 1.04 -16.23 -0.39
CA GLN A 58 1.69 -14.91 -0.22
C GLN A 58 0.70 -13.81 0.22
N LEU A 59 -0.16 -14.10 1.19
CA LEU A 59 -1.22 -13.28 1.75
C LEU A 59 -0.68 -12.38 2.87
N GLY A 60 0.33 -12.84 3.60
CA GLY A 60 1.03 -12.08 4.64
C GLY A 60 2.23 -11.24 4.17
N VAL A 61 2.45 -11.10 2.86
CA VAL A 61 3.55 -10.28 2.34
C VAL A 61 3.23 -8.80 2.53
N GLY A 62 4.00 -8.13 3.38
CA GLY A 62 4.02 -6.68 3.57
C GLY A 62 5.36 -6.07 3.15
N TYR A 63 5.36 -4.76 2.89
CA TYR A 63 6.50 -3.97 2.41
C TYR A 63 6.92 -2.89 3.41
N ARG A 64 6.76 -3.14 4.72
CA ARG A 64 7.02 -2.15 5.78
C ARG A 64 8.42 -1.54 5.74
N THR A 65 9.41 -2.27 5.22
CA THR A 65 10.80 -1.83 5.12
C THR A 65 11.13 -1.16 3.79
N SER A 66 10.20 -1.12 2.84
CA SER A 66 10.44 -0.45 1.56
C SER A 66 10.53 1.06 1.74
N SER A 67 11.40 1.69 0.98
CA SER A 67 11.49 3.14 0.79
C SER A 67 10.16 3.80 0.38
N LEU A 68 9.23 3.04 -0.17
CA LEU A 68 7.89 3.48 -0.58
C LEU A 68 6.85 3.40 0.55
N SER A 69 7.20 2.86 1.72
CA SER A 69 6.31 2.74 2.89
C SER A 69 6.66 3.82 3.92
N ARG A 70 5.77 4.81 4.09
CA ARG A 70 5.98 5.93 5.03
C ARG A 70 4.91 5.98 6.12
N GLU A 71 5.33 5.70 7.34
CA GLU A 71 4.51 5.82 8.55
C GLU A 71 4.90 7.09 9.30
N THR A 72 3.98 8.05 9.42
CA THR A 72 4.23 9.33 10.11
C THR A 72 3.41 9.49 11.38
N ARG A 73 2.55 8.51 11.72
CA ARG A 73 1.80 8.52 12.98
C ARG A 73 2.75 8.22 14.16
N PRO A 74 2.64 8.96 15.29
CA PRO A 74 3.47 8.73 16.47
C PRO A 74 3.11 7.44 17.21
N ASP A 75 1.81 7.07 17.23
CA ASP A 75 1.31 5.81 17.78
C ASP A 75 0.58 5.03 16.68
N PRO A 76 1.32 4.31 15.83
CA PRO A 76 0.75 3.58 14.71
C PRO A 76 -0.08 2.38 15.19
N GLY A 77 -1.33 2.32 14.74
CA GLY A 77 -2.25 1.21 14.99
C GLY A 77 -1.87 -0.11 14.29
N PRO A 78 -2.82 -1.06 14.20
CA PRO A 78 -2.56 -2.40 13.63
C PRO A 78 -2.14 -2.36 12.16
N VAL A 79 -2.84 -1.57 11.34
CA VAL A 79 -2.51 -1.33 9.93
C VAL A 79 -1.47 -0.23 9.84
N ARG A 80 -0.39 -0.49 9.12
CA ARG A 80 0.75 0.41 8.95
C ARG A 80 1.10 0.57 7.48
N ALA A 81 1.87 1.61 7.18
CA ALA A 81 2.48 1.74 5.86
C ALA A 81 3.30 0.49 5.51
N GLY A 82 3.12 0.00 4.29
CA GLY A 82 3.64 -1.26 3.77
C GLY A 82 2.73 -2.46 3.95
N ASP A 83 1.67 -2.38 4.76
CA ASP A 83 0.70 -3.47 4.86
C ASP A 83 -0.22 -3.52 3.65
N ARG A 84 -0.79 -4.69 3.38
CA ARG A 84 -1.96 -4.76 2.51
C ARG A 84 -3.11 -4.06 3.18
N ALA A 85 -3.79 -3.19 2.43
CA ALA A 85 -4.97 -2.50 2.88
C ALA A 85 -6.08 -3.52 3.18
N PRO A 86 -6.60 -3.61 4.43
CA PRO A 86 -7.73 -4.47 4.73
C PRO A 86 -8.99 -4.08 3.93
N ASP A 87 -9.77 -5.08 3.53
CA ASP A 87 -11.13 -4.83 3.01
C ASP A 87 -12.08 -4.46 4.15
N GLY A 88 -13.21 -3.86 3.79
CA GLY A 88 -14.21 -3.40 4.74
C GLY A 88 -15.22 -2.51 4.05
N THR A 89 -16.16 -1.96 4.83
CA THR A 89 -17.14 -1.00 4.32
C THR A 89 -16.99 0.31 5.08
N VAL A 90 -16.83 1.41 4.34
CA VAL A 90 -16.72 2.77 4.89
C VAL A 90 -17.76 3.63 4.19
N GLY A 91 -18.67 4.23 4.95
CA GLY A 91 -19.71 5.11 4.38
C GLY A 91 -20.58 4.43 3.32
N GLY A 92 -20.81 3.12 3.44
CA GLY A 92 -21.55 2.33 2.45
C GLY A 92 -20.75 1.90 1.21
N VAL A 93 -19.46 2.26 1.12
CA VAL A 93 -18.56 1.86 0.03
C VAL A 93 -17.69 0.70 0.49
N ARG A 94 -17.65 -0.39 -0.28
CA ARG A 94 -16.69 -1.46 -0.07
C ARG A 94 -15.29 -1.00 -0.49
N LEU A 95 -14.33 -1.10 0.42
CA LEU A 95 -12.97 -0.59 0.22
C LEU A 95 -12.28 -1.24 -0.98
N PHE A 96 -12.42 -2.55 -1.19
CA PHE A 96 -11.84 -3.20 -2.36
C PHE A 96 -12.44 -2.71 -3.68
N ASP A 97 -13.73 -2.35 -3.72
CA ASP A 97 -14.30 -1.72 -4.91
C ASP A 97 -13.83 -0.27 -5.06
N ALA A 98 -13.51 0.41 -3.96
CA ALA A 98 -12.89 1.73 -3.99
C ALA A 98 -11.46 1.69 -4.56
N PHE A 99 -10.68 0.64 -4.27
CA PHE A 99 -9.29 0.50 -4.71
C PHE A 99 -9.13 0.03 -6.16
N ARG A 100 -10.22 -0.38 -6.82
CA ARG A 100 -10.16 -0.93 -8.17
C ARG A 100 -9.86 0.14 -9.21
N GLY A 101 -8.66 0.08 -9.75
CA GLY A 101 -8.24 0.88 -10.90
C GLY A 101 -6.76 1.24 -10.82
N PRO A 102 -6.24 1.95 -11.83
CA PRO A 102 -4.86 2.43 -11.85
C PRO A 102 -4.68 3.72 -11.03
N HIS A 103 -5.50 3.93 -10.00
CA HIS A 103 -5.57 5.18 -9.25
C HIS A 103 -5.15 4.95 -7.80
N TRP A 104 -4.76 6.02 -7.13
CA TRP A 104 -4.49 6.01 -5.70
C TRP A 104 -5.80 6.21 -4.93
N THR A 105 -5.88 5.73 -3.69
CA THR A 105 -7.03 5.97 -2.82
C THR A 105 -6.59 6.52 -1.48
N LEU A 106 -6.97 7.75 -1.16
CA LEU A 106 -6.81 8.34 0.17
C LEU A 106 -8.03 8.01 1.03
N LEU A 107 -7.82 7.20 2.06
CA LEU A 107 -8.82 6.96 3.11
C LEU A 107 -8.64 8.00 4.22
N ALA A 108 -9.71 8.71 4.55
CA ALA A 108 -9.78 9.64 5.66
C ALA A 108 -10.82 9.16 6.68
N LEU A 109 -10.32 8.54 7.75
CA LEU A 109 -11.13 7.77 8.71
C LEU A 109 -11.09 8.42 10.08
N GLY A 110 -12.23 8.86 10.59
CA GLY A 110 -12.33 9.46 11.93
C GLY A 110 -11.59 10.79 12.08
N VAL A 111 -11.23 11.44 10.97
CA VAL A 111 -10.53 12.73 10.91
C VAL A 111 -11.39 13.76 10.18
N PRO A 112 -11.12 15.07 10.33
CA PRO A 112 -11.77 16.10 9.53
C PRO A 112 -11.65 15.85 8.02
N ALA A 113 -12.62 16.35 7.26
CA ALA A 113 -12.60 16.23 5.81
C ALA A 113 -11.32 16.82 5.22
N VAL A 114 -10.69 16.09 4.29
CA VAL A 114 -9.46 16.50 3.63
C VAL A 114 -9.74 16.87 2.18
N PRO A 115 -9.11 17.93 1.66
CA PRO A 115 -9.23 18.24 0.24
C PRO A 115 -8.62 17.13 -0.62
N ALA A 116 -9.19 16.90 -1.80
CA ALA A 116 -8.62 15.96 -2.75
C ALA A 116 -7.25 16.47 -3.23
N PRO A 117 -6.18 15.66 -3.17
CA PRO A 117 -4.86 16.09 -3.62
C PRO A 117 -4.74 16.32 -5.14
N GLY A 118 -5.78 15.99 -5.92
CA GLY A 118 -5.78 16.03 -7.38
C GLY A 118 -6.00 14.64 -7.99
N ALA A 119 -6.29 14.58 -9.28
CA ALA A 119 -6.31 13.29 -10.00
C ALA A 119 -4.87 12.80 -10.22
N PRO A 120 -4.59 11.47 -10.19
CA PRO A 120 -5.52 10.35 -10.04
C PRO A 120 -5.69 9.83 -8.59
N VAL A 121 -5.99 10.70 -7.60
CA VAL A 121 -6.30 10.28 -6.22
C VAL A 121 -7.80 10.29 -5.97
N ARG A 122 -8.36 9.11 -5.67
CA ARG A 122 -9.73 8.97 -5.15
C ARG A 122 -9.73 9.19 -3.65
N VAL A 123 -10.69 9.93 -3.11
CA VAL A 123 -10.82 10.12 -1.65
C VAL A 123 -12.05 9.38 -1.13
N VAL A 124 -11.89 8.65 -0.03
CA VAL A 124 -12.99 8.00 0.71
C VAL A 124 -12.97 8.52 2.13
N HIS A 125 -14.08 9.13 2.54
CA HIS A 125 -14.27 9.64 3.89
C HIS A 125 -15.15 8.70 4.70
N GLY A 126 -14.90 8.59 5.99
CA GLY A 126 -15.82 7.92 6.90
C GLY A 126 -15.41 8.01 8.37
N PRO A 127 -16.17 7.36 9.26
CA PRO A 127 -15.80 7.25 10.66
C PRO A 127 -14.51 6.43 10.83
N ALA A 128 -14.00 6.37 12.06
CA ALA A 128 -12.94 5.43 12.40
C ALA A 128 -13.36 4.00 12.02
N HIS A 129 -12.45 3.25 11.40
CA HIS A 129 -12.71 1.89 10.94
C HIS A 129 -12.06 0.88 11.87
N GLU A 130 -12.69 -0.26 12.13
CA GLU A 130 -12.19 -1.28 13.07
C GLU A 130 -10.74 -1.70 12.78
N ALA A 131 -10.43 -2.02 11.51
CA ALA A 131 -9.08 -2.46 11.12
C ALA A 131 -8.04 -1.32 11.06
N TYR A 132 -8.42 -0.13 10.60
CA TYR A 132 -7.48 0.97 10.33
C TYR A 132 -7.32 1.91 11.55
N GLY A 133 -8.36 2.03 12.38
CA GLY A 133 -8.49 3.06 13.40
C GLY A 133 -8.86 4.43 12.81
N THR A 134 -8.34 5.47 13.46
CA THR A 134 -8.44 6.87 13.04
C THR A 134 -7.15 7.29 12.33
N GLY A 135 -7.27 8.00 11.22
CA GLY A 135 -6.14 8.58 10.49
C GLY A 135 -6.38 8.73 8.99
N LEU A 136 -5.29 9.05 8.30
CA LEU A 136 -5.20 9.12 6.85
C LEU A 136 -4.34 7.98 6.33
N PHE A 137 -4.81 7.31 5.27
CA PHE A 137 -4.11 6.18 4.65
C PHE A 137 -4.14 6.33 3.14
N LEU A 138 -2.98 6.48 2.51
CA LEU A 138 -2.87 6.54 1.07
C LEU A 138 -2.56 5.14 0.52
N ILE A 139 -3.55 4.57 -0.13
CA ILE A 139 -3.52 3.23 -0.71
C ILE A 139 -3.01 3.32 -2.15
N ARG A 140 -2.00 2.51 -2.45
CA ARG A 140 -1.39 2.35 -3.76
C ARG A 140 -2.32 1.61 -4.72
N PRO A 141 -2.11 1.75 -6.05
CA PRO A 141 -2.86 0.97 -7.04
C PRO A 141 -2.72 -0.56 -6.88
N ASP A 142 -1.66 -1.02 -6.20
CA ASP A 142 -1.46 -2.44 -5.87
C ASP A 142 -2.14 -2.93 -4.58
N GLY A 143 -2.92 -2.06 -3.90
CA GLY A 143 -3.68 -2.40 -2.71
C GLY A 143 -2.86 -2.40 -1.42
N TYR A 144 -1.66 -1.83 -1.44
CA TYR A 144 -0.82 -1.65 -0.26
C TYR A 144 -0.94 -0.22 0.29
N VAL A 145 -0.86 -0.07 1.61
CA VAL A 145 -0.75 1.24 2.25
C VAL A 145 0.63 1.80 1.92
N GLY A 146 0.70 2.88 1.14
CA GLY A 146 1.97 3.55 0.84
C GLY A 146 2.37 4.55 1.92
N TRP A 147 1.40 5.34 2.38
CA TRP A 147 1.60 6.32 3.44
C TRP A 147 0.48 6.26 4.47
N ALA A 148 0.81 6.46 5.75
CA ALA A 148 -0.16 6.60 6.82
C ALA A 148 0.24 7.74 7.76
N GLY A 149 -0.70 8.63 8.06
CA GLY A 149 -0.49 9.84 8.87
C GLY A 149 -1.71 10.21 9.70
N GLY A 150 -1.54 11.09 10.69
CA GLY A 150 -2.65 11.60 11.50
C GLY A 150 -3.35 12.80 10.84
N SER A 151 -2.60 13.58 10.07
CA SER A 151 -3.05 14.77 9.36
C SER A 151 -2.34 14.94 8.02
N VAL A 152 -2.89 15.78 7.12
CA VAL A 152 -2.23 16.10 5.84
C VAL A 152 -0.90 16.83 6.02
N ALA A 153 -0.72 17.51 7.16
CA ALA A 153 0.52 18.20 7.50
C ALA A 153 1.65 17.22 7.86
N ASP A 154 1.34 15.94 8.07
CA ASP A 154 2.30 14.92 8.48
C ASP A 154 3.05 14.33 7.27
N GLY A 155 3.41 15.16 6.29
CA GLY A 155 4.25 14.76 5.17
C GLY A 155 3.51 14.21 3.93
N LEU A 156 2.18 14.42 3.82
CA LEU A 156 1.41 13.89 2.69
C LEU A 156 1.87 14.49 1.35
N ALA A 157 2.11 15.80 1.30
CA ALA A 157 2.54 16.48 0.08
C ALA A 157 3.90 15.97 -0.42
N GLU A 158 4.84 15.77 0.50
CA GLU A 158 6.17 15.21 0.23
C GLU A 158 6.09 13.77 -0.26
N TYR A 159 5.15 12.98 0.28
CA TYR A 159 4.92 11.63 -0.20
C TYR A 159 4.27 11.63 -1.59
N LEU A 160 3.29 12.51 -1.85
CA LEU A 160 2.68 12.63 -3.17
C LEU A 160 3.71 13.05 -4.24
N ALA A 161 4.60 13.99 -3.91
CA ALA A 161 5.70 14.38 -4.80
C ALA A 161 6.65 13.21 -5.11
N LEU A 162 6.98 12.38 -4.11
CA LEU A 162 7.80 11.19 -4.30
C LEU A 162 7.23 10.24 -5.35
N VAL A 163 5.90 10.15 -5.43
CA VAL A 163 5.20 9.21 -6.31
C VAL A 163 4.62 9.87 -7.58
N GLY A 164 4.97 11.13 -7.86
CA GLY A 164 4.53 11.84 -9.06
C GLY A 164 3.09 12.35 -9.02
N LEU A 165 2.58 12.72 -7.83
CA LEU A 165 1.20 13.19 -7.63
C LEU A 165 1.12 14.63 -7.08
N ALA A 166 2.21 15.40 -7.16
CA ALA A 166 2.28 16.78 -6.68
C ALA A 166 1.94 17.81 -7.78
#